data_AF-A0A7W1LXP3-F1
#
_entry.id   AF-A0A7W1LXP3-F1
#
_cell.length_a   1.000
_cell.length_b   1.000
_cell.length_c   1.000
_cell.angle_alpha   90.00
_cell.angle_beta   90.00
_cell.angle_gamma   90.00
#
_symmetry.space_group_name_H-M   'P 1'
#
loop_
_entity.id
_entity.type
_entity.pdbx_description
1 polymer ?
#
loop_
_entity_poly.entity_id
_entity_poly.type
_entity_poly.pdbx_seq_one_letter_code
_entity_poly.pdbx_strand_id
1 'polypeptide(L)'
;RVIVDSSFEGYNATPLTDGEIDVKRIAGMRYNAGNWVSAETPGEHWIELDFGAPTRVAALYLYWGFDRDRFMPSRLVTLETPADNQGEGWNTISSLEPGSDYDRTAFEFAPITTTRLRILQPMRGGPTGRPFVMWVREVKVFSQAPDHATP
;
A
#
# COMPACT_ATOMS: atom_id res chain seq x y z
N ARG A 1 -3.36 -5.18 -11.32
CA ARG A 1 -3.82 -6.23 -10.37
C ARG A 1 -3.22 -5.93 -9.00
N VAL A 2 -3.94 -6.23 -7.92
CA VAL A 2 -3.40 -6.18 -6.55
C VAL A 2 -3.27 -7.58 -6.00
N ILE A 3 -2.15 -7.84 -5.34
CA ILE A 3 -1.83 -9.10 -4.66
C ILE A 3 -1.35 -8.72 -3.25
N VAL A 4 -1.68 -9.55 -2.27
CA VAL A 4 -1.27 -9.35 -0.87
C VAL A 4 -0.65 -10.65 -0.34
N ASP A 5 0.19 -10.54 0.68
CA ASP A 5 0.78 -11.71 1.34
C ASP A 5 -0.29 -12.61 1.97
N SER A 6 -1.27 -11.97 2.60
CA SER A 6 -2.31 -12.61 3.39
C SER A 6 -3.50 -11.68 3.58
N SER A 7 -4.61 -12.21 4.09
CA SER A 7 -5.73 -11.42 4.56
C SER A 7 -6.26 -12.05 5.85
N PHE A 8 -6.67 -11.21 6.80
CA PHE A 8 -7.36 -11.67 8.00
C PHE A 8 -8.65 -12.41 7.59
N GLU A 9 -9.10 -13.38 8.41
CA GLU A 9 -10.29 -14.17 8.10
C GLU A 9 -11.51 -13.27 7.83
N GLY A 10 -12.16 -13.48 6.68
CA GLY A 10 -13.31 -12.70 6.22
C GLY A 10 -12.94 -11.39 5.50
N TYR A 11 -11.66 -11.04 5.37
CA TYR A 11 -11.18 -9.90 4.60
C TYR A 11 -10.72 -10.35 3.21
N ASN A 12 -10.67 -9.39 2.29
CA ASN A 12 -10.09 -9.57 0.97
C ASN A 12 -9.43 -8.26 0.53
N ALA A 13 -8.69 -8.31 -0.57
CA ALA A 13 -7.92 -7.18 -1.09
C ALA A 13 -8.75 -6.15 -1.88
N THR A 14 -10.07 -6.35 -2.06
CA THR A 14 -10.91 -5.45 -2.86
C THR A 14 -10.81 -3.98 -2.44
N PRO A 15 -10.83 -3.63 -1.13
CA PRO A 15 -10.77 -2.24 -0.71
C PRO A 15 -9.50 -1.51 -1.17
N LEU A 16 -8.39 -2.22 -1.41
CA LEU A 16 -7.13 -1.59 -1.79
C LEU A 16 -7.18 -0.80 -3.10
N THR A 17 -8.19 -1.01 -3.95
CA THR A 17 -8.33 -0.32 -5.24
C THR A 17 -9.80 -0.06 -5.63
N ASP A 18 -10.70 0.01 -4.65
CA ASP A 18 -12.13 0.21 -4.94
C ASP A 18 -12.50 1.69 -5.14
N GLY A 19 -11.56 2.61 -4.89
CA GLY A 19 -11.74 4.05 -5.07
C GLY A 19 -12.24 4.77 -3.82
N GLU A 20 -12.65 4.05 -2.78
CA GLU A 20 -13.22 4.63 -1.56
C GLU A 20 -12.13 5.08 -0.59
N ILE A 21 -12.11 6.38 -0.31
CA ILE A 21 -11.18 6.98 0.68
C ILE A 21 -11.92 7.78 1.76
N ASP A 22 -13.22 8.02 1.59
CA ASP A 22 -14.04 8.78 2.53
C ASP A 22 -14.31 7.95 3.78
N VAL A 23 -13.63 8.32 4.86
CA VAL A 23 -13.76 7.69 6.16
C VAL A 23 -15.19 7.70 6.70
N LYS A 24 -16.04 8.67 6.31
CA LYS A 24 -17.45 8.69 6.72
C LYS A 24 -18.25 7.57 6.06
N ARG A 25 -17.96 7.29 4.78
CA ARG A 25 -18.59 6.18 4.07
C ARG A 25 -18.09 4.86 4.62
N ILE A 26 -16.77 4.72 4.81
CA ILE A 26 -16.13 3.53 5.37
C ILE A 26 -16.65 3.21 6.77
N ALA A 27 -16.82 4.22 7.64
CA ALA A 27 -17.40 4.04 8.97
C ALA A 27 -18.84 3.48 8.95
N GLY A 28 -19.58 3.72 7.86
CA GLY A 28 -20.92 3.16 7.64
C GLY A 28 -20.93 1.79 6.97
N MET A 29 -19.79 1.29 6.48
CA MET A 29 -19.68 -0.01 5.82
C MET A 29 -19.51 -1.14 6.86
N ARG A 30 -19.69 -2.38 6.39
CA ARG A 30 -19.10 -3.52 7.13
C ARG A 30 -17.59 -3.31 7.18
N TYR A 31 -16.99 -3.53 8.34
CA TYR A 31 -15.58 -3.23 8.55
C TYR A 31 -14.65 -3.86 7.49
N ASN A 32 -14.91 -5.11 7.12
CA ASN A 32 -14.14 -5.87 6.11
C ASN A 32 -14.45 -5.51 4.65
N ALA A 33 -15.38 -4.58 4.43
CA ALA A 33 -15.72 -4.06 3.11
C ALA A 33 -15.07 -2.70 2.84
N GLY A 34 -14.78 -1.90 3.87
CA GLY A 34 -14.10 -0.60 3.73
C GLY A 34 -12.61 -0.62 4.07
N ASN A 35 -12.07 -1.78 4.44
CA ASN A 35 -10.66 -1.95 4.77
C ASN A 35 -10.16 -3.33 4.37
N TRP A 36 -8.93 -3.41 3.90
CA TRP A 36 -8.13 -4.62 3.92
C TRP A 36 -7.28 -4.69 5.19
N VAL A 37 -7.15 -5.89 5.76
CA VAL A 37 -6.28 -6.21 6.90
C VAL A 37 -5.51 -7.47 6.56
N SER A 38 -4.19 -7.46 6.74
CA SER A 38 -3.37 -8.67 6.62
C SER A 38 -3.72 -9.69 7.71
N ALA A 39 -3.33 -10.96 7.55
CA ALA A 39 -3.45 -11.91 8.65
C ALA A 39 -2.63 -11.44 9.86
N GLU A 40 -3.11 -11.69 11.08
CA GLU A 40 -2.39 -11.32 12.30
C GLU A 40 -1.34 -12.37 12.63
N THR A 41 -0.19 -12.27 11.96
CA THR A 41 0.89 -13.26 12.07
C THR A 41 2.24 -12.60 12.29
N PRO A 42 3.17 -13.25 13.02
CA PRO A 42 4.54 -12.77 13.12
C PRO A 42 5.25 -12.93 11.76
N GLY A 43 5.30 -11.84 10.99
CA GLY A 43 5.94 -11.79 9.69
C GLY A 43 5.87 -10.38 9.11
N GLU A 44 6.53 -10.18 7.98
CA GLU A 44 6.28 -9.02 7.13
C GLU A 44 4.91 -9.14 6.45
N HIS A 45 4.34 -8.00 6.08
CA HIS A 45 3.13 -7.92 5.28
C HIS A 45 3.38 -7.05 4.08
N TRP A 46 2.75 -7.36 2.96
CA TRP A 46 2.98 -6.61 1.74
C TRP A 46 1.76 -6.52 0.84
N ILE A 47 1.74 -5.43 0.07
CA ILE A 47 0.81 -5.19 -1.03
C ILE A 47 1.64 -5.05 -2.29
N GLU A 48 1.41 -5.92 -3.27
CA GLU A 48 2.01 -5.85 -4.60
C GLU A 48 0.99 -5.30 -5.60
N LEU A 49 1.44 -4.32 -6.38
CA LEU A 49 0.71 -3.76 -7.50
C LEU A 49 1.38 -4.24 -8.79
N ASP A 50 0.66 -5.02 -9.58
CA ASP A 50 1.09 -5.47 -10.89
C ASP A 50 0.38 -4.69 -11.99
N PHE A 51 1.13 -3.91 -12.76
CA PHE A 51 0.60 -3.07 -13.83
C PHE A 51 0.37 -3.85 -15.13
N GLY A 52 0.91 -5.07 -15.27
CA GLY A 52 0.81 -5.90 -16.47
C GLY A 52 1.65 -5.40 -17.67
N ALA A 53 2.08 -4.14 -17.66
CA ALA A 53 2.96 -3.54 -18.65
C ALA A 53 3.87 -2.47 -18.00
N PRO A 54 5.03 -2.16 -18.61
CA PRO A 54 5.90 -1.09 -18.12
C PRO A 54 5.14 0.23 -17.99
N THR A 55 5.11 0.77 -16.77
CA THR A 55 4.37 1.99 -16.42
C THR A 55 5.33 2.99 -15.77
N ARG A 56 5.30 4.23 -16.24
CA ARG A 56 6.07 5.33 -15.65
C ARG A 56 5.31 5.89 -14.44
N VAL A 57 5.79 5.60 -13.23
CA VAL A 57 5.16 5.98 -11.96
C VAL A 57 5.97 7.07 -11.28
N ALA A 58 5.30 8.10 -10.75
CA ALA A 58 5.94 9.22 -10.05
C ALA A 58 5.53 9.33 -8.58
N ALA A 59 4.37 8.77 -8.21
CA ALA A 59 3.94 8.74 -6.81
C ALA A 59 3.03 7.54 -6.51
N LEU A 60 3.01 7.17 -5.23
CA LEU A 60 2.07 6.21 -4.66
C LEU A 60 1.57 6.73 -3.33
N TYR A 61 0.24 6.78 -3.16
CA TYR A 61 -0.40 7.13 -1.90
C TYR A 61 -1.05 5.90 -1.29
N LEU A 62 -0.75 5.66 -0.02
CA LEU A 62 -1.24 4.56 0.79
C LEU A 62 -2.17 5.11 1.87
N TYR A 63 -3.47 4.83 1.77
CA TYR A 63 -4.45 5.30 2.73
C TYR A 63 -4.63 4.27 3.84
N TRP A 64 -4.38 4.69 5.08
CA TRP A 64 -4.38 3.80 6.23
C TRP A 64 -5.78 3.37 6.62
N GLY A 65 -5.93 2.16 7.15
CA GLY A 65 -7.22 1.68 7.61
C GLY A 65 -7.86 2.62 8.63
N PHE A 66 -9.19 2.69 8.65
CA PHE A 66 -9.94 3.54 9.55
C PHE A 66 -10.94 2.72 10.36
N ASP A 67 -10.89 2.85 11.68
CA ASP A 67 -11.80 2.20 12.62
C ASP A 67 -11.95 3.02 13.89
N ARG A 68 -13.17 3.06 14.44
CA ARG A 68 -13.50 3.77 15.68
C ARG A 68 -12.90 5.18 15.75
N ASP A 69 -13.13 5.94 14.67
CA ASP A 69 -12.66 7.32 14.51
C ASP A 69 -11.14 7.51 14.57
N ARG A 70 -10.38 6.48 14.19
CA ARG A 70 -8.92 6.50 14.23
C ARG A 70 -8.30 5.81 13.02
N PHE A 71 -7.19 6.36 12.53
CA PHE A 71 -6.35 5.72 11.53
C PHE A 71 -5.42 4.67 12.16
N MET A 72 -5.13 3.64 11.38
CA MET A 72 -4.34 2.49 11.80
C MET A 72 -3.06 2.39 10.95
N PRO A 73 -2.17 3.40 10.99
CA PRO A 73 -0.96 3.37 10.18
C PRO A 73 0.02 2.32 10.67
N SER A 74 0.74 1.72 9.73
CA SER A 74 2.02 1.09 10.03
C SER A 74 2.98 2.10 10.64
N ARG A 75 3.89 1.64 11.48
CA ARG A 75 4.96 2.46 12.07
C ARG A 75 6.15 2.64 11.14
N LEU A 76 6.34 1.73 10.20
CA LEU A 76 7.33 1.79 9.13
C LEU A 76 6.75 1.12 7.89
N VAL A 77 6.87 1.77 6.73
CA VAL A 77 6.61 1.16 5.42
C VAL A 77 7.67 1.53 4.41
N THR A 78 7.95 0.57 3.54
CA THR A 78 8.90 0.70 2.44
C THR A 78 8.17 0.53 1.12
N LEU A 79 8.45 1.41 0.17
CA LEU A 79 8.08 1.23 -1.23
C LEU A 79 9.26 0.61 -1.99
N GLU A 80 8.99 -0.42 -2.76
CA GLU A 80 9.99 -1.22 -3.47
C GLU A 80 9.58 -1.45 -4.93
N THR A 81 10.58 -1.69 -5.77
CA THR A 81 10.44 -2.11 -7.18
C THR A 81 11.22 -3.41 -7.40
N PRO A 82 10.88 -4.25 -8.39
CA PRO A 82 11.69 -5.43 -8.70
C PRO A 82 13.16 -5.06 -8.92
N ALA A 83 14.06 -5.93 -8.46
CA ALA A 83 15.48 -5.79 -8.76
C ALA A 83 15.77 -6.03 -10.25
N ASP A 84 16.82 -5.41 -10.78
CA ASP A 84 17.25 -5.51 -12.19
C ASP A 84 17.61 -6.94 -12.61
N ASN A 85 17.76 -7.85 -11.65
CA ASN A 85 18.13 -9.25 -11.82
C ASN A 85 16.91 -10.11 -12.20
N GLN A 86 16.35 -9.89 -13.40
CA GLN A 86 15.29 -10.73 -14.01
C GLN A 86 14.11 -11.11 -13.09
N GLY A 87 13.74 -10.24 -12.14
CA GLY A 87 12.54 -10.41 -11.32
C GLY A 87 12.70 -11.21 -10.02
N GLU A 88 13.92 -11.60 -9.64
CA GLU A 88 14.20 -12.12 -8.30
C GLU A 88 14.69 -11.00 -7.37
N GLY A 89 13.89 -10.69 -6.35
CA GLY A 89 14.22 -9.68 -5.33
C GLY A 89 13.64 -8.29 -5.58
N TRP A 90 13.86 -7.42 -4.59
CA TRP A 90 13.26 -6.09 -4.50
C TRP A 90 14.31 -5.04 -4.13
N ASN A 91 14.24 -3.87 -4.77
CA ASN A 91 15.03 -2.69 -4.46
C ASN A 91 14.14 -1.65 -3.78
N THR A 92 14.61 -1.11 -2.65
CA THR A 92 13.94 -0.02 -1.96
C THR A 92 13.99 1.28 -2.78
N ILE A 93 12.82 1.87 -3.00
CA ILE A 93 12.67 3.23 -3.52
C ILE A 93 12.73 4.24 -2.37
N SER A 94 11.95 4.00 -1.31
CA SER A 94 11.87 4.89 -0.15
C SER A 94 11.25 4.18 1.07
N SER A 95 11.57 4.63 2.27
CA SER A 95 10.99 4.17 3.53
C SER A 95 10.48 5.36 4.35
N LEU A 96 9.29 5.23 4.92
CA LEU A 96 8.60 6.29 5.66
C LEU A 96 8.02 5.79 6.98
N GLU A 97 8.00 6.66 7.98
CA GLU A 97 7.36 6.47 9.28
C GLU A 97 6.13 7.39 9.37
N PRO A 98 4.90 6.88 9.12
CA PRO A 98 3.68 7.69 8.95
C PRO A 98 3.21 8.46 10.19
N GLY A 99 3.67 8.11 11.40
CA GLY A 99 3.10 8.60 12.67
C GLY A 99 1.99 7.70 13.22
N SER A 100 1.27 8.16 14.26
CA SER A 100 0.40 7.33 15.11
C SER A 100 -1.12 7.42 14.84
N ASP A 101 -1.55 8.39 14.03
CA ASP A 101 -2.93 8.63 13.60
C ASP A 101 -2.91 9.50 12.33
N TYR A 102 -2.46 8.91 11.23
CA TYR A 102 -2.20 9.63 9.99
C TYR A 102 -3.06 9.05 8.87
N ASP A 103 -3.65 9.92 8.07
CA ASP A 103 -4.63 9.52 7.06
C ASP A 103 -4.02 8.67 5.94
N ARG A 104 -2.88 9.12 5.41
CA ARG A 104 -2.18 8.45 4.31
C ARG A 104 -0.69 8.65 4.38
N THR A 105 0.06 7.71 3.83
CA THR A 105 1.47 7.90 3.50
C THR A 105 1.62 8.21 2.02
N ALA A 106 2.35 9.28 1.70
CA ALA A 106 2.64 9.69 0.34
C ALA A 106 4.09 9.38 -0.01
N PHE A 107 4.30 8.42 -0.92
CA PHE A 107 5.59 8.19 -1.55
C PHE A 107 5.67 9.02 -2.82
N GLU A 108 6.53 10.03 -2.81
CA GLU A 108 6.84 10.88 -3.97
C GLU A 108 8.33 10.70 -4.30
N PHE A 109 8.64 10.41 -5.57
CA PHE A 109 9.97 10.01 -6.00
C PHE A 109 10.24 10.41 -7.44
N ALA A 110 11.51 10.39 -7.85
CA ALA A 110 11.87 10.58 -9.25
C ALA A 110 11.17 9.50 -10.11
N PRO A 111 10.47 9.86 -11.20
CA PRO A 111 9.67 8.89 -11.95
C PRO A 111 10.48 7.68 -12.41
N ILE A 112 9.96 6.48 -12.14
CA ILE A 112 10.57 5.22 -12.57
C ILE A 112 9.65 4.49 -13.55
N THR A 113 10.23 3.72 -14.46
CA THR A 113 9.48 2.79 -15.30
C THR A 113 9.58 1.40 -14.69
N THR A 114 8.45 0.82 -14.30
CA THR A 114 8.39 -0.53 -13.72
C THR A 114 7.13 -1.25 -14.13
N THR A 115 7.14 -2.57 -14.07
CA THR A 115 5.93 -3.39 -14.24
C THR A 115 5.21 -3.63 -12.93
N ARG A 116 5.90 -3.49 -11.78
CA ARG A 116 5.35 -3.80 -10.46
C ARG A 116 5.93 -2.90 -9.37
N LEU A 117 5.14 -2.68 -8.32
CA LEU A 117 5.57 -2.06 -7.07
C LEU A 117 5.15 -2.92 -5.89
N ARG A 118 5.91 -2.87 -4.80
CA ARG A 118 5.55 -3.50 -3.53
C ARG A 118 5.63 -2.51 -2.39
N ILE A 119 4.60 -2.48 -1.58
CA ILE A 119 4.57 -1.79 -0.30
C ILE A 119 4.83 -2.86 0.75
N LEU A 120 5.89 -2.69 1.53
CA LEU A 120 6.33 -3.63 2.56
C LEU A 120 6.17 -3.00 3.94
N GLN A 121 5.44 -3.67 4.82
CA GLN A 121 5.49 -3.45 6.25
C GLN A 121 6.40 -4.53 6.86
N PRO A 122 7.52 -4.17 7.51
CA PRO A 122 8.40 -5.16 8.14
C PRO A 122 7.69 -5.83 9.32
N MET A 123 8.27 -6.94 9.80
CA MET A 123 7.77 -7.64 10.99
C MET A 123 7.62 -6.68 12.17
N ARG A 124 6.48 -6.78 12.86
CA ARG A 124 6.06 -5.88 13.95
C ARG A 124 5.85 -4.42 13.51
N GLY A 125 5.87 -4.11 12.22
CA GLY A 125 5.72 -2.75 11.70
C GLY A 125 4.29 -2.19 11.75
N GLY A 126 3.30 -2.94 12.24
CA GLY A 126 1.90 -2.51 12.31
C GLY A 126 1.63 -1.43 13.36
N PRO A 127 0.35 -1.01 13.49
CA PRO A 127 -0.11 -0.07 14.50
C PRO A 127 0.34 -0.45 15.92
N THR A 128 0.58 0.53 16.79
CA THR A 128 1.08 0.30 18.17
C THR A 128 0.28 -0.76 18.94
N GLY A 129 -1.05 -0.77 18.81
CA GLY A 129 -1.94 -1.72 19.50
C GLY A 129 -2.08 -3.08 18.79
N ARG A 130 -1.64 -3.21 17.54
CA ARG A 130 -1.71 -4.42 16.71
C ARG A 130 -0.46 -4.50 15.82
N PRO A 131 0.73 -4.78 16.38
CA PRO A 131 1.99 -4.66 15.64
C PRO A 131 2.15 -5.68 14.51
N PHE A 132 1.34 -6.75 14.51
CA PHE A 132 1.42 -7.86 13.56
C PHE A 132 0.33 -7.83 12.49
N VAL A 133 -0.27 -6.66 12.23
CA VAL A 133 -1.17 -6.48 11.08
C VAL A 133 -0.74 -5.28 10.26
N MET A 134 -0.98 -5.31 8.96
CA MET A 134 -1.02 -4.15 8.10
C MET A 134 -2.48 -3.86 7.78
N TRP A 135 -2.86 -2.58 7.79
CA TRP A 135 -4.26 -2.19 7.69
C TRP A 135 -4.41 -0.98 6.77
N VAL A 136 -5.08 -1.17 5.65
CA VAL A 136 -5.10 -0.23 4.54
C VAL A 136 -6.50 -0.19 3.96
N ARG A 137 -6.93 0.99 3.54
CA ARG A 137 -8.25 1.16 2.90
C ARG A 137 -8.19 1.49 1.43
N GLU A 138 -7.06 1.96 0.91
CA GLU A 138 -6.90 2.26 -0.52
C GLU A 138 -5.41 2.46 -0.85
N VAL A 139 -5.02 2.09 -2.07
CA VAL A 139 -3.74 2.43 -2.68
C VAL A 139 -3.97 3.15 -4.01
N LYS A 140 -3.39 4.35 -4.17
CA LYS A 140 -3.45 5.13 -5.41
C LYS A 140 -2.07 5.30 -6.01
N VAL A 141 -1.95 4.98 -7.29
CA VAL A 141 -0.72 5.16 -8.08
C VAL A 141 -0.92 6.30 -9.06
N PHE A 142 0.08 7.17 -9.15
CA PHE A 142 0.07 8.31 -10.06
C PHE A 142 1.16 8.08 -11.12
N SER A 143 0.71 7.80 -12.34
CA SER A 143 1.58 7.68 -13.50
C SER A 143 1.78 9.03 -14.17
N GLN A 144 2.91 9.17 -14.85
CA GLN A 144 3.14 10.26 -15.78
C GLN A 144 3.10 9.71 -17.20
N ALA A 145 2.60 10.52 -18.14
CA ALA A 145 2.80 10.22 -19.55
C ALA A 145 4.32 10.11 -19.82
N PRO A 146 4.75 9.27 -20.78
CA PRO A 146 6.10 9.37 -21.33
C PRO A 146 6.32 10.81 -21.78
N ASP A 147 7.52 11.36 -21.56
CA ASP A 147 7.85 12.65 -22.13
C ASP A 147 7.72 12.52 -23.65
N HIS A 148 6.73 13.19 -24.24
CA HIS A 148 6.71 13.35 -25.68
C HIS A 148 7.96 14.17 -26.01
N ALA A 149 8.94 13.55 -26.67
CA ALA A 149 9.96 14.30 -27.36
C ALA A 149 9.23 15.23 -28.33
N THR A 150 9.19 16.53 -28.01
CA THR A 150 8.71 17.54 -28.94
C THR A 150 9.57 17.40 -30.21
N PRO A 151 8.96 17.28 -31.40
CA PRO A 151 9.71 17.14 -32.65
C PRO A 151 10.59 18.36 -32.95
#